data_AF-A0A348WE10-F1
#
_entry.id   AF-A0A348WE10-F1
#
_cell.length_a   1.000
_cell.length_b   1.000
_cell.length_c   1.000
_cell.angle_alpha   90.00
_cell.angle_beta   90.00
_cell.angle_gamma   90.00
#
_symmetry.space_group_name_H-M   'P 1'
#
loop_
_entity.id
_entity.type
_entity.pdbx_description
1 polymer ?
#
loop_
_entity_poly.entity_id
_entity_poly.type
_entity_poly.pdbx_seq_one_letter_code
_entity_poly.pdbx_strand_id
1 'polypeptide(L)'
;MSLTADMMELREADITKHMTAATALLTGFDHTPRIASAAPAEAAPERSSGVGTRRRFRSTTPGLVTRSTARPEGVHLIARITGTDKDDPIPSPQQATLLTDLRRALAIALALAEHYAEATGLADLRRANLAGTLPADKKSDFTELMAAEALIAAHVFANAAAYLLAPHGSETTVELGEVEELLTDHAQMALQGALWELDQRLAREAHDDSRAIATAQAYAEQLMEKAALRAQTAPRLAPFTNASWRIEADDLTIRGFAPSTKGKSQTLTMSFKKPHEVVGNHIAKYQALKLSKMLMAYDFDRRLNPFAELGGFIFTFMGDGKPGTGKTTLIQMMAGLIKEYCDNAGYPFRYQNLSTDSIDSYQGKSAQNAKAFINNVLDPGVIGFGTIDDIDQLAGKRGDRQSSAGQLEITAVLMESFAGANTVVR
;
A
#
# COMPACT_ATOMS: atom_id res chain seq x y z
N MET A 1 9.59 -14.53 24.85
CA MET A 1 10.31 -13.25 24.62
C MET A 1 11.40 -13.52 23.60
N SER A 2 11.07 -13.46 22.30
CA SER A 2 12.08 -13.60 21.23
C SER A 2 12.56 -12.22 20.79
N LEU A 3 13.85 -12.15 20.48
CA LEU A 3 14.63 -10.94 20.31
C LEU A 3 14.23 -10.15 19.04
N THR A 4 13.79 -8.92 19.26
CA THR A 4 13.65 -7.80 18.31
C THR A 4 15.02 -7.28 17.86
N ALA A 5 15.90 -8.12 17.31
CA ALA A 5 17.31 -7.76 17.15
C ALA A 5 17.63 -6.85 15.96
N ASP A 6 16.78 -6.79 14.92
CA ASP A 6 17.07 -6.04 13.67
C ASP A 6 16.08 -4.92 13.33
N MET A 7 15.20 -4.54 14.27
CA MET A 7 14.28 -3.41 14.07
C MET A 7 14.71 -2.20 14.90
N MET A 8 14.91 -1.08 14.21
CA MET A 8 15.11 0.21 14.85
C MET A 8 13.76 0.74 15.33
N GLU A 9 13.71 1.21 16.57
CA GLU A 9 12.53 1.90 17.09
C GLU A 9 12.48 3.34 16.52
N LEU A 10 11.37 3.70 15.87
CA LEU A 10 11.04 5.09 15.60
C LEU A 10 10.28 5.64 16.80
N ARG A 11 11.01 6.35 17.68
CA ARG A 11 10.48 6.80 18.97
C ARG A 11 9.31 7.76 18.80
N GLU A 12 8.34 7.67 19.70
CA GLU A 12 7.17 8.56 19.70
C GLU A 12 7.54 10.05 19.76
N ALA A 13 8.62 10.39 20.46
CA ALA A 13 9.13 11.76 20.53
C ALA A 13 9.59 12.29 19.16
N ASP A 14 10.18 11.44 18.32
CA ASP A 14 10.65 11.80 16.99
C ASP A 14 9.49 12.02 16.01
N ILE A 15 8.36 11.36 16.24
CA ILE A 15 7.12 11.57 15.48
C ILE A 15 6.41 12.84 16.01
N THR A 16 6.29 12.98 17.32
CA THR A 16 5.54 14.07 17.96
C THR A 16 6.10 15.44 17.61
N LYS A 17 7.43 15.59 17.49
CA LYS A 17 8.05 16.87 17.10
C LYS A 17 7.59 17.37 15.72
N HIS A 18 7.15 16.48 14.83
CA HIS A 18 6.67 16.82 13.48
C HIS A 18 5.16 17.07 13.40
N MET A 19 4.40 16.86 14.48
CA MET A 19 2.95 16.99 14.47
C MET A 19 2.46 18.40 14.10
N THR A 20 3.19 19.44 14.52
CA THR A 20 2.89 20.83 14.15
C THR A 20 3.08 21.06 12.65
N ALA A 21 4.17 20.56 12.07
CA ALA A 21 4.45 20.67 10.64
C ALA A 21 3.43 19.86 9.81
N ALA A 22 3.08 18.65 10.24
CA ALA A 22 2.03 17.84 9.64
C ALA A 22 0.66 18.56 9.68
N THR A 23 0.32 19.20 10.80
CA THR A 23 -0.92 19.99 10.92
C THR A 23 -0.93 21.17 9.95
N ALA A 24 0.19 21.88 9.80
CA ALA A 24 0.30 22.99 8.85
C ALA A 24 0.06 22.53 7.41
N LEU A 25 0.61 21.37 7.01
CA LEU A 25 0.38 20.77 5.69
C LEU A 25 -1.09 20.40 5.44
N LEU A 26 -1.85 20.01 6.47
CA LEU A 26 -3.30 19.75 6.32
C LEU A 26 -4.16 21.02 6.37
N THR A 27 -3.68 22.05 7.08
CA THR A 27 -4.42 23.31 7.29
C THR A 27 -4.44 24.17 6.04
N GLY A 28 -3.29 24.34 5.38
CA GLY A 28 -3.19 25.29 4.28
C GLY A 28 -1.78 25.39 3.70
N PHE A 29 -1.63 25.16 2.40
CA PHE A 29 -0.41 25.51 1.67
C PHE A 29 -0.71 25.83 0.20
N ASP A 30 0.17 26.62 -0.42
CA ASP A 30 0.12 26.87 -1.85
C ASP A 30 0.94 25.82 -2.59
N HIS A 31 0.32 25.19 -3.60
CA HIS A 31 1.02 24.30 -4.53
C HIS A 31 0.56 24.57 -5.95
N THR A 32 1.54 24.69 -6.85
CA THR A 32 1.27 24.78 -8.29
C THR A 32 1.66 23.45 -8.90
N PRO A 33 0.70 22.69 -9.48
CA PRO A 33 1.00 21.40 -10.04
C PRO A 33 2.00 21.53 -11.19
N ARG A 34 3.00 20.64 -11.22
CA ARG A 34 4.07 20.64 -12.21
C ARG A 34 3.94 19.52 -13.23
N ILE A 35 3.29 18.42 -12.86
CA ILE A 35 3.09 17.24 -13.69
C ILE A 35 1.59 17.08 -13.99
N ALA A 36 0.78 17.05 -12.93
CA ALA A 36 -0.64 16.85 -13.03
C ALA A 36 -1.38 18.10 -13.54
N SER A 37 -2.61 17.89 -14.01
CA SER A 37 -3.52 18.98 -14.36
C SER A 37 -4.61 19.14 -13.30
N ALA A 38 -4.80 20.38 -12.83
CA ALA A 38 -5.87 20.70 -11.91
C ALA A 38 -7.24 20.32 -12.50
N ALA A 39 -8.18 19.90 -11.64
CA ALA A 39 -9.56 19.74 -12.06
C ALA A 39 -10.10 21.08 -12.60
N PRO A 40 -10.99 21.08 -13.60
CA PRO A 40 -11.71 22.29 -13.97
C PRO A 40 -12.46 22.77 -12.72
N ALA A 41 -12.15 23.97 -12.22
CA ALA A 41 -12.89 24.56 -11.13
C ALA A 41 -14.37 24.70 -11.55
N GLU A 42 -15.31 24.32 -10.68
CA GLU A 42 -16.71 24.69 -10.87
C GLU A 42 -16.77 26.21 -11.09
N ALA A 43 -17.51 26.64 -12.11
CA ALA A 43 -17.63 28.05 -12.42
C ALA A 43 -18.20 28.77 -11.19
N ALA A 44 -17.34 29.54 -10.51
CA ALA A 44 -17.76 30.32 -9.36
C ALA A 44 -18.97 31.15 -9.79
N PRO A 45 -20.10 31.09 -9.04
CA PRO A 45 -21.29 31.85 -9.40
C PRO A 45 -20.88 33.32 -9.53
N GLU A 46 -21.28 33.95 -10.64
CA GLU A 46 -20.97 35.35 -10.91
C GLU A 46 -21.41 36.17 -9.70
N ARG A 47 -20.44 36.75 -8.97
CA ARG A 47 -20.72 37.59 -7.80
C ARG A 47 -21.48 38.88 -8.17
N SER A 48 -21.57 39.20 -9.46
CA SER A 48 -22.35 40.31 -10.01
C SER A 48 -22.61 40.08 -11.50
N SER A 49 -23.87 40.06 -11.92
CA SER A 49 -24.24 40.03 -13.34
C SER A 49 -23.80 41.33 -14.03
N GLY A 50 -23.08 41.22 -15.15
CA GLY A 50 -22.70 42.35 -16.00
C GLY A 50 -21.26 42.87 -15.88
N VAL A 51 -20.44 42.31 -14.98
CA VAL A 51 -18.98 42.53 -15.00
C VAL A 51 -18.33 41.36 -15.73
N GLY A 52 -18.06 41.52 -17.03
CA GLY A 52 -17.44 40.47 -17.83
C GLY A 52 -16.15 39.95 -17.17
N THR A 53 -16.03 38.63 -17.02
CA THR A 53 -14.81 37.97 -16.54
C THR A 53 -13.66 38.35 -17.48
N ARG A 54 -12.82 39.31 -17.07
CA ARG A 54 -11.73 39.83 -17.92
C ARG A 54 -10.87 38.67 -18.43
N ARG A 55 -10.63 38.61 -19.74
CA ARG A 55 -9.67 37.69 -20.36
C ARG A 55 -8.33 37.82 -19.63
N ARG A 56 -7.84 36.73 -19.05
CA ARG A 56 -6.57 36.68 -18.32
C ARG A 56 -5.42 37.12 -19.25
N PHE A 57 -4.57 38.04 -18.77
CA PHE A 57 -3.38 38.45 -19.51
C PHE A 57 -2.44 37.24 -19.70
N ARG A 58 -2.17 36.86 -20.96
CA ARG A 58 -1.09 35.93 -21.28
C ARG A 58 0.21 36.71 -21.38
N SER A 59 1.23 36.32 -20.59
CA SER A 59 2.57 36.88 -20.71
C SER A 59 3.16 36.50 -22.07
N THR A 60 3.74 37.47 -22.78
CA THR A 60 4.42 37.26 -24.07
C THR A 60 5.92 37.00 -23.91
N THR A 61 6.44 36.99 -22.68
CA THR A 61 7.87 36.76 -22.41
C THR A 61 8.23 35.28 -22.64
N PRO A 62 9.16 34.97 -23.56
CA PRO A 62 9.63 33.60 -23.78
C PRO A 62 10.11 32.97 -22.47
N GLY A 63 9.65 31.75 -22.16
CA GLY A 63 9.92 31.05 -20.90
C GLY A 63 8.91 31.30 -19.77
N LEU A 64 8.11 32.37 -19.83
CA LEU A 64 6.93 32.57 -18.95
C LEU A 64 5.63 32.08 -19.58
N VAL A 65 5.62 31.83 -20.90
CA VAL A 65 4.46 31.30 -21.65
C VAL A 65 4.07 29.88 -21.19
N THR A 66 5.03 29.08 -20.70
CA THR A 66 4.79 27.72 -20.17
C THR A 66 4.57 27.66 -18.67
N ARG A 67 4.74 28.78 -17.94
CA ARG A 67 4.45 28.83 -16.50
C ARG A 67 2.97 29.07 -16.28
N SER A 68 2.35 28.23 -15.45
CA SER A 68 0.96 28.44 -15.03
C SER A 68 0.80 29.82 -14.37
N THR A 69 -0.19 30.59 -14.82
CA THR A 69 -0.63 31.86 -14.22
C THR A 69 -1.92 31.69 -13.42
N ALA A 70 -2.33 30.44 -13.14
CA ALA A 70 -3.45 30.16 -12.25
C ALA A 70 -3.14 30.75 -10.86
N ARG A 71 -4.12 31.46 -10.29
CA ARG A 71 -4.02 31.92 -8.91
C ARG A 71 -4.00 30.68 -8.03
N PRO A 72 -3.05 30.51 -7.09
CA PRO A 72 -3.11 29.42 -6.14
C PRO A 72 -4.38 29.61 -5.30
N GLU A 73 -5.37 28.76 -5.53
CA GLU A 73 -6.35 28.46 -4.51
C GLU A 73 -5.64 27.44 -3.62
N GLY A 74 -5.31 27.86 -2.39
CA GLY A 74 -4.52 27.04 -1.48
C GLY A 74 -5.17 25.67 -1.24
N VAL A 75 -4.33 24.66 -1.02
CA VAL A 75 -4.79 23.32 -0.60
C VAL A 75 -5.19 23.41 0.87
N HIS A 76 -6.43 23.04 1.18
CA HIS A 76 -7.00 23.09 2.53
C HIS A 76 -7.69 21.76 2.87
N LEU A 77 -6.91 20.71 3.13
CA LEU A 77 -7.43 19.35 3.35
C LEU A 77 -8.37 19.26 4.55
N ILE A 78 -8.10 19.99 5.64
CA ILE A 78 -9.02 20.06 6.79
C ILE A 78 -10.39 20.55 6.33
N ALA A 79 -10.44 21.71 5.66
CA ALA A 79 -11.69 22.30 5.19
C ALA A 79 -12.39 21.40 4.16
N ARG A 80 -11.62 20.71 3.31
CA ARG A 80 -12.16 19.76 2.33
C ARG A 80 -12.84 18.57 2.97
N ILE A 81 -12.20 17.94 3.95
CA ILE A 81 -12.71 16.75 4.62
C ILE A 81 -13.88 17.09 5.53
N THR A 82 -13.82 18.21 6.26
CA THR A 82 -14.95 18.65 7.10
C THR A 82 -16.12 19.19 6.29
N GLY A 83 -15.91 19.53 5.01
CA GLY A 83 -16.95 20.01 4.10
C GLY A 83 -17.61 18.92 3.26
N THR A 84 -17.27 17.64 3.50
CA THR A 84 -17.87 16.49 2.80
C THR A 84 -19.34 16.31 3.18
N ASP A 85 -19.70 16.50 4.45
CA ASP A 85 -21.08 16.60 4.89
C ASP A 85 -21.51 18.08 4.89
N LYS A 86 -22.55 18.42 4.13
CA LYS A 86 -23.03 19.80 4.00
C LYS A 86 -24.10 20.16 5.03
N ASP A 87 -24.63 19.17 5.75
CA ASP A 87 -25.79 19.35 6.62
C ASP A 87 -25.41 19.60 8.09
N ASP A 88 -24.19 19.22 8.52
CA ASP A 88 -23.69 19.45 9.88
C ASP A 88 -22.39 20.29 9.90
N PRO A 89 -22.34 21.42 10.63
CA PRO A 89 -21.11 22.20 10.79
C PRO A 89 -20.05 21.54 11.69
N ILE A 90 -20.39 20.47 12.41
CA ILE A 90 -19.48 19.74 13.30
C ILE A 90 -18.85 18.56 12.53
N PRO A 91 -17.51 18.39 12.57
CA PRO A 91 -16.87 17.27 11.89
C PRO A 91 -17.33 15.93 12.48
N SER A 92 -17.65 14.98 11.60
CA SER A 92 -18.06 13.65 12.00
C SER A 92 -16.90 12.87 12.66
N PRO A 93 -17.20 11.79 13.42
CA PRO A 93 -16.15 10.91 13.94
C PRO A 93 -15.26 10.30 12.83
N GLN A 94 -15.81 10.01 11.65
CA GLN A 94 -15.06 9.45 10.53
C GLN A 94 -14.14 10.50 9.89
N GLN A 95 -14.61 11.74 9.73
CA GLN A 95 -13.80 12.87 9.26
C GLN A 95 -12.65 13.17 10.24
N ALA A 96 -12.93 13.18 11.54
CA ALA A 96 -11.92 13.39 12.58
C ALA A 96 -10.85 12.28 12.58
N THR A 97 -11.27 11.03 12.36
CA THR A 97 -10.38 9.87 12.23
C THR A 97 -9.47 10.02 11.00
N LEU A 98 -10.06 10.31 9.83
CA LEU A 98 -9.31 10.53 8.59
C LEU A 98 -8.25 11.64 8.76
N LEU A 99 -8.61 12.78 9.36
CA LEU A 99 -7.68 13.87 9.62
C LEU A 99 -6.57 13.49 10.61
N THR A 100 -6.92 12.75 11.66
CA THR A 100 -5.95 12.31 12.67
C THR A 100 -4.94 11.33 12.08
N ASP A 101 -5.39 10.38 11.26
CA ASP A 101 -4.56 9.37 10.62
C ASP A 101 -3.67 9.98 9.53
N LEU A 102 -4.19 10.88 8.70
CA LEU A 102 -3.38 11.62 7.72
C LEU A 102 -2.31 12.47 8.41
N ARG A 103 -2.65 13.14 9.52
CA ARG A 103 -1.69 13.93 10.31
C ARG A 103 -0.60 13.04 10.90
N ARG A 104 -0.99 11.88 11.45
CA ARG A 104 -0.07 10.88 12.01
C ARG A 104 0.87 10.33 10.93
N ALA A 105 0.34 9.95 9.77
CA ALA A 105 1.10 9.46 8.63
C ALA A 105 2.13 10.50 8.12
N LEU A 106 1.74 11.77 8.02
CA LEU A 106 2.65 12.87 7.67
C LEU A 106 3.77 13.04 8.70
N ALA A 107 3.46 12.98 9.99
CA ALA A 107 4.46 13.10 11.04
C ALA A 107 5.47 11.93 11.01
N ILE A 108 5.00 10.70 10.76
CA ILE A 108 5.86 9.52 10.58
C ILE A 108 6.77 9.70 9.36
N ALA A 109 6.23 10.17 8.24
CA ALA A 109 7.01 10.42 7.02
C ALA A 109 8.10 11.47 7.21
N LEU A 110 7.79 12.56 7.90
CA LEU A 110 8.76 13.60 8.23
C LEU A 110 9.85 13.10 9.19
N ALA A 111 9.48 12.30 10.20
CA ALA A 111 10.44 11.70 11.13
C ALA A 111 11.42 10.77 10.42
N LEU A 112 10.94 9.90 9.53
CA LEU A 112 11.79 9.00 8.76
C LEU A 112 12.66 9.71 7.73
N ALA A 113 12.13 10.75 7.08
CA ALA A 113 12.90 11.59 6.17
C ALA A 113 14.06 12.29 6.90
N GLU A 114 13.84 12.79 8.12
CA GLU A 114 14.88 13.37 8.95
C GLU A 114 15.93 12.35 9.38
N HIS A 115 15.53 11.17 9.85
CA HIS A 115 16.45 10.07 10.18
C HIS A 115 17.32 9.66 8.99
N TYR A 116 16.72 9.57 7.80
CA TYR A 116 17.47 9.33 6.55
C TYR A 116 18.44 10.48 6.25
N ALA A 117 18.01 11.73 6.43
CA ALA A 117 18.85 12.89 6.16
C ALA A 117 20.04 13.00 7.12
N GLU A 118 19.87 12.59 8.37
CA GLU A 118 20.95 12.49 9.35
C GLU A 118 21.92 11.36 9.00
N ALA A 119 21.40 10.15 8.73
CA ALA A 119 22.21 8.97 8.43
C ALA A 119 23.07 9.13 7.15
N THR A 120 22.63 9.95 6.20
CA THR A 120 23.32 10.20 4.92
C THR A 120 24.18 11.46 4.90
N GLY A 121 24.13 12.29 5.95
CA GLY A 121 24.76 13.61 5.97
C GLY A 121 24.05 14.66 5.09
N LEU A 122 22.87 14.36 4.56
CA LEU A 122 22.06 15.31 3.80
C LEU A 122 21.69 16.54 4.64
N ALA A 123 21.48 16.38 5.95
CA ALA A 123 21.18 17.49 6.85
C ALA A 123 22.32 18.54 6.87
N ASP A 124 23.57 18.11 6.86
CA ASP A 124 24.74 18.99 6.77
C ASP A 124 24.83 19.68 5.40
N LEU A 125 24.59 18.94 4.32
CA LEU A 125 24.58 19.49 2.96
C LEU A 125 23.49 20.54 2.77
N ARG A 126 22.29 20.31 3.35
CA ARG A 126 21.18 21.26 3.33
C ARG A 126 21.54 22.54 4.08
N ARG A 127 22.20 22.44 5.24
CA ARG A 127 22.73 23.61 5.98
C ARG A 127 23.79 24.36 5.18
N ALA A 128 24.73 23.66 4.55
CA ALA A 128 25.75 24.27 3.69
C ALA A 128 25.15 24.96 2.46
N ASN A 129 24.12 24.37 1.85
CA ASN A 129 23.41 24.97 0.72
C ASN A 129 22.69 26.27 1.12
N LEU A 130 22.01 26.27 2.28
CA LEU A 130 21.37 27.47 2.83
C LEU A 130 22.37 28.59 3.16
N ALA A 131 23.58 28.23 3.61
CA ALA A 131 24.66 29.17 3.87
C ALA A 131 25.41 29.63 2.60
N GLY A 132 25.09 29.06 1.42
CA GLY A 132 25.81 29.33 0.17
C GLY A 132 27.22 28.74 0.11
N THR A 133 27.56 27.84 1.02
CA THR A 133 28.90 27.22 1.14
C THR A 133 28.95 25.77 0.67
N LEU A 134 27.93 25.30 -0.07
CA LEU A 134 27.91 23.93 -0.61
C LEU A 134 29.05 23.74 -1.62
N PRO A 135 29.98 22.80 -1.37
CA PRO A 135 31.06 22.51 -2.31
C PRO A 135 30.54 22.09 -3.69
N ALA A 136 31.18 22.56 -4.75
CA ALA A 136 30.72 22.33 -6.13
C ALA A 136 30.72 20.84 -6.51
N ASP A 137 31.67 20.07 -6.00
CA ASP A 137 31.82 18.61 -6.15
C ASP A 137 30.71 17.82 -5.43
N LYS A 138 30.04 18.41 -4.43
CA LYS A 138 28.95 17.76 -3.68
C LYS A 138 27.55 18.07 -4.20
N LYS A 139 27.41 18.87 -5.25
CA LYS A 139 26.09 19.27 -5.78
C LYS A 139 25.28 18.10 -6.37
N SER A 140 25.96 17.16 -7.05
CA SER A 140 25.30 15.98 -7.61
C SER A 140 24.77 15.09 -6.48
N ASP A 141 25.65 14.75 -5.53
CA ASP A 141 25.30 13.95 -4.36
C ASP A 141 24.16 14.58 -3.56
N PHE A 142 24.19 15.90 -3.34
CA PHE A 142 23.12 16.63 -2.68
C PHE A 142 21.79 16.44 -3.42
N THR A 143 21.78 16.61 -4.74
CA THR A 143 20.56 16.47 -5.55
C THR A 143 20.01 15.04 -5.52
N GLU A 144 20.88 14.03 -5.62
CA GLU A 144 20.48 12.62 -5.51
C GLU A 144 19.89 12.28 -4.14
N LEU A 145 20.53 12.75 -3.06
CA LEU A 145 20.06 12.52 -1.69
C LEU A 145 18.71 13.22 -1.42
N MET A 146 18.52 14.43 -1.94
CA MET A 146 17.24 15.14 -1.85
C MET A 146 16.12 14.40 -2.59
N ALA A 147 16.44 13.82 -3.76
CA ALA A 147 15.48 13.02 -4.53
C ALA A 147 15.15 11.69 -3.85
N ALA A 148 16.14 11.03 -3.24
CA ALA A 148 15.94 9.83 -2.44
C ALA A 148 15.06 10.12 -1.21
N GLU A 149 15.35 11.18 -0.45
CA GLU A 149 14.54 11.64 0.68
C GLU A 149 13.09 11.94 0.26
N ALA A 150 12.89 12.56 -0.92
CA ALA A 150 11.57 12.83 -1.47
C ALA A 150 10.75 11.56 -1.73
N LEU A 151 11.37 10.53 -2.33
CA LEU A 151 10.72 9.24 -2.56
C LEU A 151 10.39 8.50 -1.26
N ILE A 152 11.31 8.55 -0.28
CA ILE A 152 11.11 7.96 1.05
C ILE A 152 9.93 8.64 1.74
N ALA A 153 9.90 9.96 1.79
CA ALA A 153 8.82 10.71 2.43
C ALA A 153 7.45 10.41 1.79
N ALA A 154 7.38 10.40 0.44
CA ALA A 154 6.15 10.08 -0.27
C ALA A 154 5.67 8.64 -0.02
N HIS A 155 6.58 7.66 -0.10
CA HIS A 155 6.24 6.26 0.13
C HIS A 155 5.83 6.01 1.59
N VAL A 156 6.57 6.54 2.56
CA VAL A 156 6.28 6.36 3.98
C VAL A 156 4.95 7.01 4.35
N PHE A 157 4.67 8.22 3.86
CA PHE A 157 3.36 8.85 4.05
C PHE A 157 2.23 7.97 3.52
N ALA A 158 2.38 7.49 2.29
CA ALA A 158 1.39 6.65 1.64
C ALA A 158 1.18 5.32 2.37
N ASN A 159 2.26 4.65 2.76
CA ASN A 159 2.23 3.39 3.49
C ASN A 159 1.58 3.56 4.88
N ALA A 160 2.00 4.57 5.65
CA ALA A 160 1.42 4.86 6.96
C ALA A 160 -0.06 5.27 6.86
N ALA A 161 -0.44 6.08 5.87
CA ALA A 161 -1.83 6.47 5.65
C ALA A 161 -2.70 5.26 5.30
N ALA A 162 -2.28 4.41 4.37
CA ALA A 162 -3.00 3.18 4.02
C ALA A 162 -3.13 2.24 5.24
N TYR A 163 -2.05 2.05 5.99
CA TYR A 163 -2.01 1.19 7.17
C TYR A 163 -2.93 1.69 8.30
N LEU A 164 -2.89 2.99 8.61
CA LEU A 164 -3.69 3.58 9.69
C LEU A 164 -5.17 3.65 9.33
N LEU A 165 -5.51 3.94 8.07
CA LEU A 165 -6.89 4.01 7.62
C LEU A 165 -7.55 2.63 7.42
N ALA A 166 -6.77 1.56 7.23
CA ALA A 166 -7.27 0.20 6.95
C ALA A 166 -8.41 -0.29 7.89
N PRO A 167 -8.37 -0.08 9.23
CA PRO A 167 -9.45 -0.48 10.13
C PRO A 167 -10.75 0.29 9.90
N HIS A 168 -10.66 1.50 9.32
CA HIS A 168 -11.76 2.44 9.14
C HIS A 168 -12.41 2.36 7.75
N GLY A 169 -11.85 1.57 6.84
CA GLY A 169 -12.43 1.31 5.53
C GLY A 169 -13.78 0.58 5.61
N SER A 170 -14.74 1.01 4.82
CA SER A 170 -16.03 0.35 4.60
C SER A 170 -15.96 -0.63 3.40
N GLU A 171 -17.10 -1.20 2.99
CA GLU A 171 -17.21 -1.95 1.72
C GLU A 171 -17.19 -1.03 0.48
N THR A 172 -17.20 0.29 0.68
CA THR A 172 -17.14 1.28 -0.39
C THR A 172 -15.76 1.28 -1.02
N THR A 173 -15.70 1.00 -2.32
CA THR A 173 -14.48 1.09 -3.12
C THR A 173 -14.53 2.31 -4.03
N VAL A 174 -13.42 3.04 -4.13
CA VAL A 174 -13.27 4.16 -5.07
C VAL A 174 -12.13 3.82 -6.02
N GLU A 175 -12.44 3.79 -7.31
CA GLU A 175 -11.43 3.65 -8.35
C GLU A 175 -10.84 5.00 -8.68
N LEU A 176 -9.52 5.09 -8.60
CA LEU A 176 -8.80 6.30 -8.95
C LEU A 176 -7.86 6.01 -10.12
N GLY A 177 -7.68 6.97 -11.03
CA GLY A 177 -6.63 6.89 -12.05
C GLY A 177 -5.23 6.97 -11.44
N GLU A 178 -4.19 6.72 -12.22
CA GLU A 178 -2.80 6.74 -11.71
C GLU A 178 -2.46 8.04 -10.99
N VAL A 179 -1.66 7.95 -9.93
CA VAL A 179 -1.09 9.15 -9.27
C VAL A 179 -0.20 9.86 -10.26
N GLU A 180 -0.26 11.19 -10.35
CA GLU A 180 0.49 11.99 -11.33
C GLU A 180 1.57 12.83 -10.65
N GLU A 181 1.22 13.65 -9.66
CA GLU A 181 1.99 14.74 -9.02
C GLU A 181 2.97 14.22 -7.95
N LEU A 182 3.74 13.18 -8.28
CA LEU A 182 4.87 12.77 -7.45
C LEU A 182 6.10 13.63 -7.80
N LEU A 183 6.49 14.52 -6.90
CA LEU A 183 7.67 15.39 -7.06
C LEU A 183 8.88 14.82 -6.33
N THR A 184 10.07 15.00 -6.90
CA THR A 184 11.33 14.41 -6.38
C THR A 184 12.39 15.47 -6.09
N ASP A 185 12.00 16.74 -5.92
CA ASP A 185 12.91 17.83 -5.59
C ASP A 185 13.43 17.73 -4.15
N HIS A 186 12.53 17.49 -3.19
CA HIS A 186 12.78 17.36 -1.76
C HIS A 186 11.57 16.82 -1.02
N ALA A 187 11.74 16.30 0.20
CA ALA A 187 10.65 15.71 0.99
C ALA A 187 9.40 16.59 1.09
N GLN A 188 9.57 17.87 1.48
CA GLN A 188 8.41 18.77 1.64
C GLN A 188 7.65 19.03 0.32
N MET A 189 8.34 19.16 -0.82
CA MET A 189 7.69 19.35 -2.13
C MET A 189 6.98 18.08 -2.58
N ALA A 190 7.55 16.91 -2.30
CA ALA A 190 6.92 15.62 -2.57
C ALA A 190 5.60 15.46 -1.79
N LEU A 191 5.62 15.79 -0.49
CA LEU A 191 4.42 15.76 0.35
C LEU A 191 3.38 16.81 -0.09
N GLN A 192 3.80 18.02 -0.45
CA GLN A 192 2.88 19.05 -0.96
C GLN A 192 2.22 18.64 -2.28
N GLY A 193 2.98 18.09 -3.23
CA GLY A 193 2.43 17.55 -4.47
C GLY A 193 1.45 16.41 -4.23
N ALA A 194 1.79 15.48 -3.34
CA ALA A 194 0.92 14.38 -2.96
C ALA A 194 -0.38 14.86 -2.30
N LEU A 195 -0.29 15.76 -1.33
CA LEU A 195 -1.46 16.29 -0.63
C LEU A 195 -2.33 17.16 -1.54
N TRP A 196 -1.73 17.89 -2.49
CA TRP A 196 -2.48 18.60 -3.52
C TRP A 196 -3.29 17.64 -4.39
N GLU A 197 -2.71 16.52 -4.80
CA GLU A 197 -3.44 15.57 -5.63
C GLU A 197 -4.53 14.84 -4.84
N LEU A 198 -4.25 14.47 -3.58
CA LEU A 198 -5.27 13.93 -2.67
C LEU A 198 -6.44 14.90 -2.51
N ASP A 199 -6.17 16.19 -2.35
CA ASP A 199 -7.16 17.25 -2.28
C ASP A 199 -8.05 17.28 -3.54
N GLN A 200 -7.45 17.19 -4.74
CA GLN A 200 -8.20 17.12 -5.99
C GLN A 200 -9.06 15.85 -6.11
N ARG A 201 -8.58 14.70 -5.61
CA ARG A 201 -9.33 13.44 -5.66
C ARG A 201 -10.49 13.45 -4.67
N LEU A 202 -10.26 13.92 -3.45
CA LEU A 202 -11.32 14.13 -2.46
C LEU A 202 -12.37 15.11 -2.99
N ALA A 203 -11.99 16.16 -3.71
CA ALA A 203 -12.92 17.09 -4.34
C ALA A 203 -13.92 16.40 -5.28
N ARG A 204 -13.45 15.37 -6.00
CA ARG A 204 -14.23 14.68 -7.04
C ARG A 204 -15.04 13.54 -6.46
N GLU A 205 -14.48 12.80 -5.51
CA GLU A 205 -15.01 11.50 -5.09
C GLU A 205 -15.62 11.48 -3.69
N ALA A 206 -15.20 12.38 -2.78
CA ALA A 206 -15.61 12.37 -1.38
C ALA A 206 -16.96 13.07 -1.18
N HIS A 207 -18.03 12.40 -1.60
CA HIS A 207 -19.42 12.86 -1.42
C HIS A 207 -20.02 12.52 -0.05
N ASP A 208 -19.41 11.56 0.65
CA ASP A 208 -19.75 11.14 2.00
C ASP A 208 -18.47 10.66 2.71
N ASP A 209 -18.56 10.45 4.02
CA ASP A 209 -17.41 10.08 4.85
C ASP A 209 -16.79 8.72 4.48
N SER A 210 -17.63 7.76 4.06
CA SER A 210 -17.17 6.43 3.65
C SER A 210 -16.36 6.51 2.35
N ARG A 211 -16.83 7.29 1.37
CA ARG A 211 -16.10 7.60 0.14
C ARG A 211 -14.85 8.43 0.40
N ALA A 212 -14.86 9.34 1.37
CA ALA A 212 -13.69 10.13 1.75
C ALA A 212 -12.54 9.22 2.24
N ILE A 213 -12.83 8.29 3.15
CA ILE A 213 -11.87 7.29 3.64
C ILE A 213 -11.41 6.37 2.50
N ALA A 214 -12.34 5.83 1.71
CA ALA A 214 -12.01 4.95 0.59
C ALA A 214 -11.14 5.63 -0.48
N THR A 215 -11.39 6.91 -0.76
CA THR A 215 -10.58 7.72 -1.68
C THR A 215 -9.18 7.95 -1.14
N ALA A 216 -9.03 8.29 0.15
CA ALA A 216 -7.73 8.47 0.78
C ALA A 216 -6.92 7.16 0.81
N GLN A 217 -7.57 6.02 1.09
CA GLN A 217 -6.93 4.70 1.07
C GLN A 217 -6.47 4.32 -0.34
N ALA A 218 -7.35 4.38 -1.33
CA ALA A 218 -7.02 4.04 -2.71
C ALA A 218 -5.93 4.99 -3.27
N TYR A 219 -5.94 6.27 -2.90
CA TYR A 219 -4.89 7.21 -3.27
C TYR A 219 -3.55 6.84 -2.64
N ALA A 220 -3.55 6.51 -1.35
CA ALA A 220 -2.36 6.10 -0.62
C ALA A 220 -1.74 4.84 -1.23
N GLU A 221 -2.54 3.83 -1.58
CA GLU A 221 -2.05 2.62 -2.25
C GLU A 221 -1.34 2.93 -3.57
N GLN A 222 -1.94 3.76 -4.42
CA GLN A 222 -1.36 4.13 -5.71
C GLN A 222 -0.13 5.02 -5.58
N LEU A 223 -0.11 5.96 -4.64
CA LEU A 223 1.06 6.79 -4.36
C LEU A 223 2.22 5.93 -3.85
N MET A 224 1.92 4.97 -2.98
CA MET A 224 2.89 4.02 -2.44
C MET A 224 3.52 3.18 -3.55
N GLU A 225 2.70 2.62 -4.44
CA GLU A 225 3.15 1.84 -5.60
C GLU A 225 3.99 2.69 -6.56
N LYS A 226 3.54 3.91 -6.89
CA LYS A 226 4.27 4.81 -7.79
C LYS A 226 5.62 5.22 -7.21
N ALA A 227 5.68 5.53 -5.91
CA ALA A 227 6.93 5.85 -5.23
C ALA A 227 7.89 4.65 -5.19
N ALA A 228 7.38 3.44 -4.91
CA ALA A 228 8.15 2.21 -4.94
C ALA A 228 8.70 1.91 -6.35
N LEU A 229 7.90 2.10 -7.40
CA LEU A 229 8.33 1.91 -8.78
C LEU A 229 9.47 2.87 -9.16
N ARG A 230 9.36 4.15 -8.79
CA ARG A 230 10.44 5.12 -9.02
C ARG A 230 11.68 4.82 -8.18
N ALA A 231 11.52 4.27 -6.99
CA ALA A 231 12.62 3.90 -6.12
C ALA A 231 13.50 2.78 -6.71
N GLN A 232 12.97 1.92 -7.58
CA GLN A 232 13.73 0.81 -8.18
C GLN A 232 14.96 1.29 -8.98
N THR A 233 14.91 2.49 -9.55
CA THR A 233 15.98 3.06 -10.38
C THR A 233 16.70 4.24 -9.72
N ALA A 234 16.27 4.64 -8.52
CA ALA A 234 16.84 5.79 -7.83
C ALA A 234 18.11 5.42 -7.03
N PRO A 235 19.17 6.24 -7.09
CA PRO A 235 20.37 6.01 -6.30
C PRO A 235 20.17 6.39 -4.83
N ARG A 236 21.15 6.07 -3.99
CA ARG A 236 21.26 6.51 -2.58
C ARG A 236 20.17 6.02 -1.62
N LEU A 237 19.37 5.03 -1.98
CA LEU A 237 18.30 4.48 -1.12
C LEU A 237 18.76 3.42 -0.11
N ALA A 238 19.97 2.87 -0.26
CA ALA A 238 20.46 1.76 0.57
C ALA A 238 20.33 1.97 2.09
N PRO A 239 20.61 3.16 2.66
CA PRO A 239 20.43 3.41 4.10
C PRO A 239 18.99 3.24 4.58
N PHE A 240 18.00 3.50 3.71
CA PHE A 240 16.59 3.31 4.04
C PHE A 240 16.12 1.88 3.77
N THR A 241 16.51 1.27 2.65
CA THR A 241 16.05 -0.09 2.28
C THR A 241 16.63 -1.17 3.18
N ASN A 242 17.82 -0.94 3.74
CA ASN A 242 18.48 -1.91 4.62
C ASN A 242 18.05 -1.77 6.09
N ALA A 243 17.26 -0.74 6.43
CA ALA A 243 16.74 -0.52 7.77
C ALA A 243 15.29 -0.99 7.86
N SER A 244 14.94 -1.58 9.01
CA SER A 244 13.55 -1.86 9.38
C SER A 244 13.18 -0.99 10.57
N TRP A 245 12.09 -0.23 10.46
CA TRP A 245 11.63 0.70 11.47
C TRP A 245 10.34 0.22 12.09
N ARG A 246 10.26 0.25 13.43
CA ARG A 246 9.10 -0.14 14.20
C ARG A 246 8.55 1.06 14.96
N ILE A 247 7.24 1.28 14.82
CA ILE A 247 6.49 2.33 15.52
C ILE A 247 5.55 1.61 16.49
N GLU A 248 5.96 1.49 17.74
CA GLU A 248 5.25 0.68 18.73
C GLU A 248 3.82 1.15 18.98
N ALA A 249 3.61 2.46 19.06
CA ALA A 249 2.30 3.06 19.35
C ALA A 249 1.22 2.71 18.31
N ASP A 250 1.61 2.51 17.05
CA ASP A 250 0.69 2.27 15.94
C ASP A 250 0.62 0.79 15.51
N ASP A 251 1.46 -0.07 16.09
CA ASP A 251 1.76 -1.43 15.61
C ASP A 251 2.27 -1.46 14.15
N LEU A 252 2.87 -0.35 13.69
CA LEU A 252 3.34 -0.21 12.32
C LEU A 252 4.82 -0.58 12.20
N THR A 253 5.15 -1.37 11.18
CA THR A 253 6.53 -1.68 10.81
C THR A 253 6.79 -1.24 9.37
N ILE A 254 7.81 -0.43 9.13
CA ILE A 254 8.22 0.08 7.82
C ILE A 254 9.51 -0.62 7.40
N ARG A 255 9.50 -1.23 6.20
CA ARG A 255 10.64 -2.00 5.67
C ARG A 255 10.95 -1.56 4.24
N GLY A 256 11.82 -0.57 4.09
CA GLY A 256 12.12 0.03 2.79
C GLY A 256 10.86 0.47 2.05
N PHE A 257 10.75 0.09 0.77
CA PHE A 257 9.60 0.39 -0.10
C PHE A 257 8.54 -0.73 -0.13
N ALA A 258 8.54 -1.63 0.85
CA ALA A 258 7.52 -2.68 0.95
C ALA A 258 6.26 -2.14 1.64
N PRO A 259 5.06 -2.49 1.14
CA PRO A 259 3.80 -2.08 1.75
C PRO A 259 3.64 -2.72 3.13
N SER A 260 3.19 -1.94 4.12
CA SER A 260 2.83 -2.44 5.43
C SER A 260 1.34 -2.75 5.44
N THR A 261 0.97 -3.94 5.92
CA THR A 261 -0.44 -4.35 5.95
C THR A 261 -0.94 -4.33 7.38
N LYS A 262 -1.88 -3.42 7.70
CA LYS A 262 -2.74 -3.56 8.87
C LYS A 262 -3.93 -4.35 8.40
N GLY A 263 -3.80 -5.66 8.43
CA GLY A 263 -4.97 -6.47 8.18
C GLY A 263 -6.06 -6.04 9.16
N LYS A 264 -7.23 -5.67 8.65
CA LYS A 264 -8.36 -6.54 8.99
C LYS A 264 -7.83 -7.91 8.61
N SER A 265 -7.34 -8.68 9.60
CA SER A 265 -7.49 -10.10 9.48
C SER A 265 -8.97 -10.21 9.13
N GLN A 266 -9.28 -10.50 7.87
CA GLN A 266 -10.55 -11.12 7.60
C GLN A 266 -10.43 -12.35 8.47
N THR A 267 -11.00 -12.25 9.68
CA THR A 267 -11.12 -13.34 10.61
C THR A 267 -11.96 -14.30 9.82
N LEU A 268 -11.26 -15.17 9.11
CA LEU A 268 -11.89 -15.95 8.09
C LEU A 268 -12.86 -16.82 8.87
N THR A 269 -14.15 -16.64 8.61
CA THR A 269 -15.26 -17.43 9.16
C THR A 269 -15.24 -18.84 8.58
N MET A 270 -14.06 -19.42 8.42
CA MET A 270 -13.89 -20.83 8.14
C MET A 270 -13.73 -21.54 9.47
N SER A 271 -14.67 -22.45 9.74
CA SER A 271 -14.55 -23.37 10.85
C SER A 271 -13.34 -24.26 10.60
N PHE A 272 -12.22 -23.98 11.27
CA PHE A 272 -11.09 -24.90 11.31
C PHE A 272 -11.53 -26.25 11.84
N LYS A 273 -10.99 -27.33 11.27
CA LYS A 273 -11.29 -28.70 11.66
C LYS A 273 -10.06 -29.38 12.21
N LYS A 274 -10.22 -30.20 13.24
CA LYS A 274 -9.14 -31.02 13.79
C LYS A 274 -9.02 -32.32 12.99
N PRO A 275 -7.84 -32.99 12.99
CA PRO A 275 -7.64 -34.25 12.26
C PRO A 275 -8.63 -35.37 12.57
N HIS A 276 -9.18 -35.40 13.78
CA HIS A 276 -10.19 -36.38 14.20
C HIS A 276 -11.61 -36.04 13.72
N GLU A 277 -11.88 -34.79 13.35
CA GLU A 277 -13.17 -34.38 12.76
C GLU A 277 -13.27 -34.76 11.27
N VAL A 278 -12.13 -35.05 10.62
CA VAL A 278 -12.09 -35.53 9.23
C VAL A 278 -12.11 -37.06 9.20
N VAL A 279 -13.28 -37.65 9.00
CA VAL A 279 -13.45 -39.10 8.91
C VAL A 279 -12.99 -39.62 7.54
N GLY A 280 -12.26 -40.74 7.52
CA GLY A 280 -11.70 -41.31 6.29
C GLY A 280 -10.49 -40.53 5.74
N ASN A 281 -10.25 -40.60 4.42
CA ASN A 281 -9.17 -39.88 3.71
C ASN A 281 -7.75 -40.01 4.34
N HIS A 282 -7.41 -41.21 4.83
CA HIS A 282 -6.18 -41.44 5.62
C HIS A 282 -4.89 -41.00 4.91
N ILE A 283 -4.78 -41.23 3.60
CA ILE A 283 -3.61 -40.84 2.80
C ILE A 283 -3.49 -39.30 2.72
N ALA A 284 -4.58 -38.63 2.32
CA ALA A 284 -4.61 -37.17 2.21
C ALA A 284 -4.37 -36.49 3.56
N LYS A 285 -4.95 -37.01 4.65
CA LYS A 285 -4.69 -36.51 6.01
C LYS A 285 -3.23 -36.64 6.40
N TYR A 286 -2.62 -37.80 6.13
CA TYR A 286 -1.21 -38.03 6.42
C TYR A 286 -0.30 -37.09 5.62
N GLN A 287 -0.61 -36.86 4.34
CA GLN A 287 0.11 -35.91 3.50
C GLN A 287 -0.04 -34.45 4.00
N ALA A 288 -1.26 -34.02 4.31
CA ALA A 288 -1.52 -32.68 4.86
C ALA A 288 -0.79 -32.44 6.19
N LEU A 289 -0.77 -33.44 7.08
CA LEU A 289 -0.01 -33.39 8.33
C LEU A 289 1.49 -33.25 8.09
N LYS A 290 2.04 -34.00 7.13
CA LYS A 290 3.46 -33.94 6.78
C LYS A 290 3.84 -32.58 6.19
N LEU A 291 3.04 -32.05 5.25
CA LEU A 291 3.27 -30.74 4.64
C LEU A 291 3.17 -29.60 5.66
N SER A 292 2.16 -29.65 6.54
CA SER A 292 2.01 -28.65 7.60
C SER A 292 3.24 -28.59 8.50
N LYS A 293 3.80 -29.75 8.89
CA LYS A 293 5.02 -29.81 9.70
C LYS A 293 6.27 -29.34 8.95
N MET A 294 6.39 -29.66 7.67
CA MET A 294 7.52 -29.20 6.85
C MET A 294 7.49 -27.68 6.65
N LEU A 295 6.30 -27.08 6.51
CA LEU A 295 6.14 -25.64 6.37
C LEU A 295 6.65 -24.89 7.61
N MET A 296 6.41 -25.44 8.80
CA MET A 296 6.87 -24.87 10.07
C MET A 296 8.40 -24.85 10.26
N ALA A 297 9.16 -25.51 9.39
CA ALA A 297 10.62 -25.44 9.39
C ALA A 297 11.17 -24.19 8.68
N TYR A 298 10.31 -23.26 8.26
CA TYR A 298 10.72 -21.99 7.68
C TYR A 298 11.52 -21.15 8.67
N ASP A 299 12.69 -20.70 8.23
CA ASP A 299 13.56 -19.78 8.96
C ASP A 299 13.25 -18.36 8.47
N PHE A 300 12.68 -17.52 9.33
CA PHE A 300 12.30 -16.13 9.01
C PHE A 300 13.50 -15.20 8.84
N ASP A 301 14.61 -15.49 9.52
CA ASP A 301 15.82 -14.67 9.45
C ASP A 301 16.53 -14.91 8.11
N ARG A 302 16.70 -16.19 7.76
CA ARG A 302 17.34 -16.60 6.50
C ARG A 302 16.39 -16.59 5.31
N ARG A 303 15.08 -16.50 5.54
CA ARG A 303 14.00 -16.60 4.56
C ARG A 303 14.05 -17.88 3.72
N LEU A 304 14.43 -18.98 4.36
CA LEU A 304 14.66 -20.27 3.70
C LEU A 304 13.91 -21.39 4.43
N ASN A 305 13.37 -22.33 3.65
CA ASN A 305 12.87 -23.59 4.19
C ASN A 305 13.83 -24.72 3.80
N PRO A 306 14.40 -25.48 4.75
CA PRO A 306 15.33 -26.57 4.43
C PRO A 306 14.70 -27.66 3.56
N PHE A 307 13.39 -27.90 3.65
CA PHE A 307 12.69 -28.87 2.80
C PHE A 307 12.46 -28.36 1.36
N ALA A 308 12.42 -27.03 1.17
CA ALA A 308 12.40 -26.43 -0.15
C ALA A 308 13.75 -26.63 -0.86
N GLU A 309 14.86 -26.35 -0.16
CA GLU A 309 16.23 -26.50 -0.69
C GLU A 309 16.58 -27.95 -1.03
N LEU A 310 16.19 -28.89 -0.17
CA LEU A 310 16.51 -30.31 -0.33
C LEU A 310 15.60 -31.05 -1.33
N GLY A 311 14.68 -30.35 -2.01
CA GLY A 311 13.88 -30.91 -3.10
C GLY A 311 12.72 -31.82 -2.67
N GLY A 312 12.15 -31.60 -1.48
CA GLY A 312 11.07 -32.44 -0.93
C GLY A 312 9.76 -31.72 -0.61
N PHE A 313 9.74 -30.38 -0.70
CA PHE A 313 8.59 -29.56 -0.37
C PHE A 313 7.69 -29.33 -1.60
N ILE A 314 6.38 -29.54 -1.43
CA ILE A 314 5.38 -29.29 -2.47
C ILE A 314 4.69 -27.98 -2.13
N PHE A 315 4.93 -26.95 -2.94
CA PHE A 315 4.38 -25.60 -2.73
C PHE A 315 2.92 -25.48 -3.15
N THR A 316 2.51 -26.25 -4.16
CA THR A 316 1.17 -26.23 -4.73
C THR A 316 0.69 -27.66 -4.88
N PHE A 317 -0.51 -27.97 -4.39
CA PHE A 317 -1.14 -29.27 -4.56
C PHE A 317 -2.58 -29.09 -5.03
N MET A 318 -3.06 -30.02 -5.85
CA MET A 318 -4.42 -30.00 -6.38
C MET A 318 -5.23 -31.17 -5.82
N GLY A 319 -6.36 -30.87 -5.20
CA GLY A 319 -7.30 -31.88 -4.73
C GLY A 319 -8.38 -32.15 -5.78
N ASP A 320 -8.24 -33.24 -6.55
CA ASP A 320 -9.33 -33.73 -7.41
C ASP A 320 -10.15 -34.84 -6.75
N GLY A 321 -11.42 -35.00 -7.13
CA GLY A 321 -12.40 -35.85 -6.47
C GLY A 321 -13.84 -35.40 -6.72
N LYS A 322 -14.78 -36.33 -6.64
CA LYS A 322 -16.21 -36.04 -6.81
C LYS A 322 -16.72 -35.05 -5.74
N PRO A 323 -17.76 -34.24 -6.03
CA PRO A 323 -18.40 -33.40 -5.03
C PRO A 323 -18.78 -34.19 -3.77
N GLY A 324 -18.58 -33.60 -2.59
CA GLY A 324 -18.90 -34.23 -1.30
C GLY A 324 -17.84 -35.20 -0.73
N THR A 325 -16.68 -35.34 -1.36
CA THR A 325 -15.57 -36.21 -0.88
C THR A 325 -14.69 -35.61 0.22
N GLY A 326 -15.08 -34.46 0.77
CA GLY A 326 -14.40 -33.83 1.92
C GLY A 326 -13.16 -33.01 1.57
N LYS A 327 -12.99 -32.56 0.31
CA LYS A 327 -11.89 -31.67 -0.11
C LYS A 327 -11.78 -30.40 0.73
N THR A 328 -12.89 -29.65 0.82
CA THR A 328 -12.96 -28.42 1.62
C THR A 328 -12.69 -28.70 3.09
N THR A 329 -13.18 -29.82 3.63
CA THR A 329 -12.93 -30.23 5.01
C THR A 329 -11.45 -30.55 5.26
N LEU A 330 -10.74 -31.11 4.26
CA LEU A 330 -9.29 -31.33 4.33
C LEU A 330 -8.50 -30.02 4.32
N ILE A 331 -8.92 -29.04 3.50
CA ILE A 331 -8.34 -27.69 3.49
C ILE A 331 -8.55 -27.00 4.84
N GLN A 332 -9.76 -27.09 5.40
CA GLN A 332 -10.10 -26.61 6.75
C GLN A 332 -9.23 -27.24 7.83
N MET A 333 -8.93 -28.52 7.67
CA MET A 333 -8.05 -29.24 8.58
C MET A 333 -6.60 -28.78 8.48
N MET A 334 -6.08 -28.64 7.26
CA MET A 334 -4.70 -28.23 7.03
C MET A 334 -4.46 -26.80 7.50
N ALA A 335 -5.34 -25.86 7.15
CA ALA A 335 -5.27 -24.48 7.61
C ALA A 335 -5.34 -24.39 9.14
N GLY A 336 -6.22 -25.19 9.77
CA GLY A 336 -6.36 -25.25 11.23
C GLY A 336 -5.10 -25.76 11.92
N LEU A 337 -4.49 -26.81 11.37
CA LEU A 337 -3.23 -27.36 11.87
C LEU A 337 -2.07 -26.37 11.77
N ILE A 338 -1.90 -25.71 10.62
CA ILE A 338 -0.83 -24.73 10.41
C ILE A 338 -1.02 -23.55 11.37
N LYS A 339 -2.26 -23.05 11.49
CA LYS A 339 -2.59 -21.99 12.43
C LYS A 339 -2.23 -22.39 13.86
N GLU A 340 -2.63 -23.58 14.31
CA GLU A 340 -2.33 -24.07 15.66
C GLU A 340 -0.81 -24.17 15.90
N TYR A 341 -0.03 -24.63 14.92
CA TYR A 341 1.44 -24.62 15.04
C TYR A 341 2.02 -23.21 15.12
N CYS A 342 1.51 -22.28 14.31
CA CYS A 342 1.94 -20.88 14.31
C CYS A 342 1.60 -20.19 15.64
N ASP A 343 0.38 -20.36 16.15
CA ASP A 343 -0.06 -19.83 17.43
C ASP A 343 0.84 -20.33 18.58
N ASN A 344 1.21 -21.61 18.56
CA ASN A 344 2.10 -22.20 19.55
C ASN A 344 3.56 -21.73 19.43
N ALA A 345 4.03 -21.47 18.22
CA ALA A 345 5.40 -21.01 17.95
C ALA A 345 5.55 -19.48 18.03
N GLY A 346 4.44 -18.73 18.10
CA GLY A 346 4.43 -17.27 18.01
C GLY A 346 4.74 -16.75 16.60
N TYR A 347 4.48 -17.54 15.56
CA TYR A 347 4.72 -17.14 14.18
C TYR A 347 3.48 -16.49 13.57
N PRO A 348 3.66 -15.43 12.75
CA PRO A 348 2.54 -14.83 12.04
C PRO A 348 2.01 -15.79 10.97
N PHE A 349 0.71 -16.07 11.01
CA PHE A 349 0.01 -16.94 10.05
C PHE A 349 -0.95 -16.12 9.19
N ARG A 350 -0.94 -16.36 7.88
CA ARG A 350 -1.88 -15.74 6.95
C ARG A 350 -2.58 -16.81 6.11
N TYR A 351 -3.90 -16.84 6.21
CA TYR A 351 -4.75 -17.59 5.32
C TYR A 351 -5.42 -16.65 4.32
N GLN A 352 -5.47 -17.01 3.04
CA GLN A 352 -6.28 -16.29 2.05
C GLN A 352 -6.93 -17.27 1.08
N ASN A 353 -8.15 -16.98 0.63
CA ASN A 353 -8.84 -17.73 -0.42
C ASN A 353 -8.98 -16.87 -1.67
N LEU A 354 -8.76 -17.46 -2.84
CA LEU A 354 -9.09 -16.89 -4.13
C LEU A 354 -10.34 -17.60 -4.65
N SER A 355 -11.49 -16.91 -4.59
CA SER A 355 -12.80 -17.40 -5.01
C SER A 355 -13.31 -16.61 -6.23
N THR A 356 -14.44 -17.02 -6.79
CA THR A 356 -15.12 -16.35 -7.89
C THR A 356 -15.48 -14.88 -7.59
N ASP A 357 -15.58 -14.50 -6.31
CA ASP A 357 -15.75 -13.10 -5.89
C ASP A 357 -14.58 -12.20 -6.29
N SER A 358 -13.41 -12.79 -6.60
CA SER A 358 -12.24 -12.07 -7.08
C SER A 358 -12.31 -11.75 -8.58
N ILE A 359 -13.28 -12.32 -9.31
CA ILE A 359 -13.54 -12.04 -10.72
C ILE A 359 -14.34 -10.74 -10.79
N ASP A 360 -13.72 -9.74 -11.39
CA ASP A 360 -14.32 -8.43 -11.60
C ASP A 360 -14.68 -8.24 -13.09
N SER A 361 -15.77 -7.53 -13.34
CA SER A 361 -16.19 -7.08 -14.66
C SER A 361 -15.27 -5.99 -15.25
N TYR A 362 -14.50 -5.30 -14.43
CA TYR A 362 -13.57 -4.25 -14.84
C TYR A 362 -12.22 -4.83 -15.29
N GLN A 363 -11.78 -4.37 -16.47
CA GLN A 363 -10.56 -4.84 -17.11
C GLN A 363 -9.33 -4.58 -16.23
N GLY A 364 -8.53 -5.62 -16.00
CA GLY A 364 -7.31 -5.57 -15.20
C GLY A 364 -7.52 -5.74 -13.69
N LYS A 365 -8.73 -5.58 -13.16
CA LYS A 365 -8.98 -5.68 -11.72
C LYS A 365 -8.93 -7.13 -11.23
N SER A 366 -9.43 -8.06 -12.04
CA SER A 366 -9.30 -9.50 -11.80
C SER A 366 -7.82 -9.92 -11.70
N ALA A 367 -6.97 -9.39 -12.59
CA ALA A 367 -5.52 -9.60 -12.51
C ALA A 367 -4.90 -9.01 -11.24
N GLN A 368 -5.28 -7.79 -10.86
CA GLN A 368 -4.78 -7.14 -9.64
C GLN A 368 -5.16 -7.93 -8.38
N ASN A 369 -6.40 -8.39 -8.28
CA ASN A 369 -6.89 -9.18 -7.16
C ASN A 369 -6.10 -10.51 -7.04
N ALA A 370 -5.89 -11.20 -8.16
CA ALA A 370 -5.08 -12.42 -8.20
C ALA A 370 -3.61 -12.15 -7.80
N LYS A 371 -3.03 -11.04 -8.27
CA LYS A 371 -1.65 -10.68 -7.94
C LYS A 371 -1.50 -10.31 -6.45
N ALA A 372 -2.47 -9.58 -5.91
CA ALA A 372 -2.53 -9.26 -4.48
C ALA A 372 -2.65 -10.54 -3.64
N PHE A 373 -3.50 -11.50 -4.03
CA PHE A 373 -3.59 -12.81 -3.39
C PHE A 373 -2.23 -13.52 -3.36
N ILE A 374 -1.55 -13.63 -4.50
CA ILE A 374 -0.23 -14.28 -4.58
C ILE A 374 0.81 -13.56 -3.71
N ASN A 375 0.90 -12.24 -3.81
CA ASN A 375 1.86 -11.44 -3.03
C ASN A 375 1.64 -11.57 -1.52
N ASN A 376 0.38 -11.60 -1.09
CA ASN A 376 0.03 -11.72 0.32
C ASN A 376 0.36 -13.11 0.89
N VAL A 377 0.11 -14.18 0.11
CA VAL A 377 0.39 -15.56 0.51
C VAL A 377 1.89 -15.86 0.48
N LEU A 378 2.64 -15.25 -0.46
CA LEU A 378 4.09 -15.44 -0.60
C LEU A 378 4.94 -14.42 0.20
N ASP A 379 4.31 -13.62 1.06
CA ASP A 379 5.01 -12.68 1.93
C ASP A 379 6.01 -13.43 2.85
N PRO A 380 7.33 -13.17 2.73
CA PRO A 380 8.35 -13.88 3.52
C PRO A 380 8.29 -13.54 5.01
N GLY A 381 7.51 -12.52 5.40
CA GLY A 381 7.29 -12.16 6.80
C GLY A 381 6.26 -13.03 7.50
N VAL A 382 5.56 -13.95 6.80
CA VAL A 382 4.48 -14.78 7.38
C VAL A 382 4.53 -16.23 6.90
N ILE A 383 3.96 -17.15 7.69
CA ILE A 383 3.57 -18.46 7.17
C ILE A 383 2.26 -18.30 6.41
N GLY A 384 2.35 -18.28 5.08
CA GLY A 384 1.20 -18.18 4.19
C GLY A 384 0.57 -19.52 3.84
N PHE A 385 -0.76 -19.58 3.80
CA PHE A 385 -1.52 -20.69 3.24
C PHE A 385 -2.66 -20.14 2.37
N GLY A 386 -2.50 -20.29 1.05
CA GLY A 386 -3.46 -19.84 0.04
C GLY A 386 -4.32 -20.98 -0.49
N THR A 387 -5.61 -20.73 -0.71
CA THR A 387 -6.52 -21.70 -1.34
C THR A 387 -7.13 -21.10 -2.61
N ILE A 388 -7.42 -21.96 -3.58
CA ILE A 388 -8.18 -21.61 -4.78
C ILE A 388 -9.31 -22.64 -4.89
N ASP A 389 -10.51 -22.25 -4.51
CA ASP A 389 -11.70 -23.09 -4.63
C ASP A 389 -12.34 -22.93 -6.02
N ASP A 390 -12.93 -24.00 -6.56
CA ASP A 390 -13.59 -24.01 -7.87
C ASP A 390 -12.74 -23.37 -9.00
N ILE A 391 -11.48 -23.82 -9.11
CA ILE A 391 -10.50 -23.31 -10.08
C ILE A 391 -11.00 -23.36 -11.53
N ASP A 392 -11.89 -24.28 -11.85
CA ASP A 392 -12.54 -24.40 -13.15
C ASP A 392 -13.52 -23.25 -13.45
N GLN A 393 -14.12 -22.65 -12.42
CA GLN A 393 -14.91 -21.43 -12.55
C GLN A 393 -14.05 -20.16 -12.54
N LEU A 394 -12.85 -20.24 -11.96
CA LEU A 394 -11.97 -19.10 -11.75
C LEU A 394 -10.95 -18.88 -12.87
N ALA A 395 -10.44 -19.97 -13.44
CA ALA A 395 -9.45 -19.96 -14.51
C ALA A 395 -10.07 -20.44 -15.83
N GLY A 396 -10.22 -19.53 -16.77
CA GLY A 396 -10.76 -19.81 -18.11
C GLY A 396 -9.77 -20.58 -18.99
N LYS A 397 -10.28 -21.49 -19.83
CA LYS A 397 -9.47 -22.22 -20.81
C LYS A 397 -9.06 -21.29 -21.95
N ARG A 398 -7.76 -21.19 -22.24
CA ARG A 398 -7.25 -20.36 -23.34
C ARG A 398 -7.87 -20.79 -24.68
N GLY A 399 -8.49 -19.84 -25.38
CA GLY A 399 -9.12 -20.06 -26.69
C GLY A 399 -10.60 -20.47 -26.62
N ASP A 400 -11.17 -20.63 -25.43
CA ASP A 400 -12.60 -20.84 -25.27
C ASP A 400 -13.36 -19.50 -25.39
N ARG A 401 -14.35 -19.45 -26.29
CA ARG A 401 -15.18 -18.25 -26.51
C ARG A 401 -16.13 -17.98 -25.34
N GLN A 402 -16.32 -18.94 -24.43
CA GLN A 402 -17.18 -18.80 -23.25
C GLN A 402 -16.45 -18.31 -22.00
N SER A 403 -15.12 -18.20 -22.01
CA SER A 403 -14.36 -17.66 -20.87
C SER A 403 -14.47 -16.14 -20.81
N SER A 404 -14.77 -15.60 -19.63
CA SER A 404 -14.83 -14.16 -19.41
C SER A 404 -13.43 -13.52 -19.45
N ALA A 405 -13.37 -12.20 -19.72
CA ALA A 405 -12.11 -11.46 -19.70
C ALA A 405 -11.40 -11.55 -18.34
N GLY A 406 -12.16 -11.40 -17.23
CA GLY A 406 -11.63 -11.53 -15.87
C GLY A 406 -11.04 -12.91 -15.57
N GLN A 407 -11.69 -13.99 -16.04
CA GLN A 407 -11.15 -15.35 -15.91
C GLN A 407 -9.83 -15.52 -16.68
N LEU A 408 -9.71 -14.95 -17.89
CA LEU A 408 -8.48 -15.02 -18.69
C LEU A 408 -7.34 -14.22 -18.05
N GLU A 409 -7.66 -13.08 -17.44
CA GLU A 409 -6.73 -12.25 -16.67
C GLU A 409 -6.17 -13.00 -15.45
N ILE A 410 -7.04 -13.62 -14.64
CA ILE A 410 -6.60 -14.41 -13.49
C ILE A 410 -5.75 -15.60 -13.95
N THR A 411 -6.17 -16.30 -15.01
CA THR A 411 -5.38 -17.38 -15.60
C THR A 411 -3.97 -16.89 -15.99
N ALA A 412 -3.82 -15.69 -16.54
CA ALA A 412 -2.51 -15.15 -16.88
C ALA A 412 -1.61 -14.96 -15.66
N VAL A 413 -2.15 -14.36 -14.59
CA VAL A 413 -1.42 -14.12 -13.34
C VAL A 413 -1.05 -15.42 -12.62
N LEU A 414 -1.96 -16.39 -12.56
CA LEU A 414 -1.68 -17.71 -11.97
C LEU A 414 -0.61 -18.46 -12.76
N MET A 415 -0.63 -18.38 -14.09
CA MET A 415 0.40 -19.01 -14.93
C MET A 415 1.77 -18.35 -14.73
N GLU A 416 1.83 -17.02 -14.64
CA GLU A 416 3.07 -16.30 -14.32
C GLU A 416 3.61 -16.72 -12.95
N SER A 417 2.73 -16.81 -11.95
CA SER A 417 3.11 -17.10 -10.56
C SER A 417 3.49 -18.56 -10.34
N PHE A 418 2.86 -19.50 -11.05
CA PHE A 418 3.11 -20.93 -10.92
C PHE A 418 4.12 -21.50 -11.94
N ALA A 419 4.51 -20.76 -12.98
CA ALA A 419 5.53 -21.22 -13.95
C ALA A 419 6.99 -21.07 -13.46
N GLY A 420 7.22 -20.63 -12.22
CA GLY A 420 8.54 -20.60 -11.61
C GLY A 420 9.16 -21.99 -11.39
N ALA A 421 10.48 -22.06 -11.24
CA ALA A 421 11.29 -23.28 -11.13
C ALA A 421 10.93 -24.26 -9.99
N ASN A 422 9.91 -23.98 -9.18
CA ASN A 422 9.54 -24.68 -7.96
C ASN A 422 8.20 -25.44 -8.04
N THR A 423 7.48 -25.40 -9.18
CA THR A 423 6.20 -26.08 -9.31
C THR A 423 6.40 -27.52 -9.77
N VAL A 424 6.12 -28.47 -8.88
CA VAL A 424 6.16 -29.91 -9.17
C VAL A 424 4.72 -30.40 -9.35
N VAL A 425 4.36 -30.82 -10.57
CA VAL A 425 3.10 -31.53 -10.84
C VAL A 425 3.31 -33.02 -10.50
N ARG A 426 2.59 -33.54 -9.49
CA ARG A 426 2.63 -34.96 -9.09
C ARG A 426 1.25 -35.54 -8.85
#